data_AF-A0A852HR36-F1
#
_entry.id   AF-A0A852HR36-F1
#
_cell.length_a   1.000
_cell.length_b   1.000
_cell.length_c   1.000
_cell.angle_alpha   90.00
_cell.angle_beta   90.00
_cell.angle_gamma   90.00
#
_symmetry.space_group_name_H-M   'P 1'
#
loop_
_entity.id
_entity.type
_entity.pdbx_description
1 polymer ?
#
loop_
_entity_poly.entity_id
_entity_poly.type
_entity_poly.pdbx_seq_one_letter_code
_entity_poly.pdbx_strand_id
1 'polypeptide(L)'
;VSASGKVAVSKIIDYLKHTTSRESEDSGLEELCNMLDPEHKDISMDLETYHAVMGEWIEDCKRKWEEGATEESSASTEDLEFQIPKNISEGAEHFTLFLLRKTPLSCSLMKPPPLSAKKTPVRMNVTSGSLEAFGGDVSKGDMETSDLITCVADLQYNNQKLQEENNKLKLTLEAVDETNSKLLADNEHLHQQLKSIQHSVLKAKSLEEELEEARNNLNLSEEKREQVLWQNKQLQKENQSLNIKVTSLQEEIIRNSMDTNGLQKKILELSKNAAQLQIQAHMYESTVVNKEASLIQKEQDIKELKLTIVECSSIIETLRAEKNKLLENIQHMQQELISNGLSFPLLYKLNSNIPEGIHSLHCELELAQSSEIIRTEWTSLDETLDREVLLLLQGPEYAGEKFKTIMQNLVSGKAYMD
;
A
#
# COMPACT_ATOMS: atom_id res chain seq x y z
N VAL A 1 11.41 -4.49 20.54
CA VAL A 1 12.20 -3.39 19.94
C VAL A 1 12.01 -2.19 20.84
N SER A 2 13.04 -1.82 21.61
CA SER A 2 12.96 -0.79 22.63
C SER A 2 12.68 0.57 22.01
N ALA A 3 11.64 1.23 22.51
CA ALA A 3 11.10 2.50 22.05
C ALA A 3 11.96 3.70 22.51
N SER A 4 13.18 3.81 22.02
CA SER A 4 13.86 5.10 21.92
C SER A 4 14.05 5.34 20.43
N GLY A 5 13.33 6.31 19.85
CA GLY A 5 13.39 6.64 18.42
C GLY A 5 14.74 7.23 17.97
N LYS A 6 15.85 6.61 18.36
CA LYS A 6 17.23 7.01 18.07
C LYS A 6 18.00 5.82 17.51
N VAL A 7 18.71 6.03 16.41
CA VAL A 7 19.49 5.02 15.69
C VAL A 7 20.92 5.51 15.56
N ALA A 8 21.90 4.62 15.80
CA ALA A 8 23.32 4.94 15.65
C ALA A 8 23.69 5.14 14.17
N VAL A 9 24.57 6.11 13.88
CA VAL A 9 24.99 6.48 12.52
C VAL A 9 25.62 5.28 11.79
N SER A 10 26.42 4.46 12.49
CA SER A 10 26.99 3.22 11.96
C SER A 10 25.94 2.29 11.34
N LYS A 11 24.82 2.08 12.03
CA LYS A 11 23.73 1.22 11.55
C LYS A 11 22.99 1.80 10.35
N ILE A 12 22.87 3.12 10.28
CA ILE A 12 22.24 3.82 9.16
C ILE A 12 23.12 3.66 7.91
N ILE A 13 24.43 3.91 8.05
CA ILE A 13 25.40 3.78 6.96
C ILE A 13 25.51 2.32 6.48
N ASP A 14 25.55 1.35 7.40
CA ASP A 14 25.58 -0.07 7.04
C ASP A 14 24.31 -0.50 6.28
N TYR A 15 23.14 -0.03 6.71
CA TYR A 15 21.89 -0.28 6.00
C TYR A 15 21.89 0.34 4.58
N LEU A 16 22.40 1.56 4.44
CA LEU A 16 22.51 2.23 3.14
C LEU A 16 23.49 1.52 2.21
N LYS A 17 24.64 1.07 2.72
CA LYS A 17 25.59 0.22 1.95
C LYS A 17 24.92 -1.04 1.41
N HIS A 18 24.16 -1.73 2.26
CA HIS A 18 23.48 -2.97 1.86
C HIS A 18 22.32 -2.75 0.87
N THR A 19 21.61 -1.62 0.96
CA THR A 19 20.44 -1.34 0.11
C THR A 19 20.79 -0.68 -1.22
N THR A 20 21.90 0.05 -1.29
CA THR A 20 22.30 0.78 -2.50
C THR A 20 23.33 0.02 -3.34
N SER A 21 23.84 -1.12 -2.85
CA SER A 21 24.87 -1.94 -3.52
C SER A 21 26.13 -1.14 -3.93
N ARG A 22 26.38 -0.01 -3.25
CA ARG A 22 27.57 0.83 -3.42
C ARG A 22 28.69 0.23 -2.58
N GLU A 23 29.82 -0.08 -3.22
CA GLU A 23 31.00 -0.66 -2.58
C GLU A 23 31.69 0.35 -1.66
N SER A 24 32.60 -0.14 -0.79
CA SER A 24 33.24 0.64 0.27
C SER A 24 34.10 1.84 -0.18
N GLU A 25 34.30 2.03 -1.48
CA GLU A 25 35.05 3.15 -2.07
C GLU A 25 34.15 4.25 -2.64
N ASP A 26 32.84 4.20 -2.39
CA ASP A 26 31.93 5.23 -2.83
C ASP A 26 32.08 6.52 -2.01
N SER A 27 32.72 7.52 -2.62
CA SER A 27 32.98 8.84 -2.03
C SER A 27 31.72 9.53 -1.51
N GLY A 28 30.54 9.20 -2.05
CA GLY A 28 29.26 9.79 -1.60
C GLY A 28 28.78 9.27 -0.24
N LEU A 29 29.03 8.00 0.09
CA LEU A 29 28.64 7.41 1.38
C LEU A 29 29.56 7.88 2.51
N GLU A 30 30.83 8.13 2.22
CA GLU A 30 31.79 8.67 3.18
C GLU A 30 31.50 10.15 3.49
N GLU A 31 31.11 10.94 2.48
CA GLU A 31 30.63 12.31 2.67
C GLU A 31 29.35 12.37 3.52
N LEU A 32 28.39 11.47 3.28
CA LEU A 32 27.19 11.34 4.12
C LEU A 32 27.55 10.95 5.56
N CYS A 33 28.50 10.04 5.76
CA CYS A 33 28.99 9.66 7.09
C CYS A 33 29.57 10.87 7.85
N ASN A 34 30.38 11.70 7.16
CA ASN A 34 30.97 12.91 7.73
C ASN A 34 29.92 13.98 8.10
N MET A 35 28.81 14.08 7.37
CA MET A 35 27.71 14.98 7.71
C MET A 35 26.86 14.49 8.88
N LEU A 36 26.66 13.17 8.98
CA LEU A 36 25.88 12.56 10.06
C LEU A 36 26.66 12.51 11.38
N ASP A 37 27.98 12.33 11.32
CA ASP A 37 28.83 12.25 12.50
C ASP A 37 30.24 12.82 12.23
N PRO A 38 30.40 14.16 12.29
CA PRO A 38 31.66 14.84 12.00
C PRO A 38 32.82 14.46 12.95
N GLU A 39 32.49 13.96 14.14
CA GLU A 39 33.46 13.56 15.16
C GLU A 39 33.72 12.04 15.18
N HIS A 40 33.03 11.26 14.33
CA HIS A 40 33.08 9.80 14.26
C HIS A 40 32.88 9.12 15.64
N LYS A 41 31.95 9.63 16.45
CA LYS A 41 31.65 9.12 17.80
C LYS A 41 30.48 8.13 17.86
N ASP A 42 29.93 7.77 16.70
CA ASP A 42 28.75 6.93 16.50
C ASP A 42 27.53 7.43 17.31
N ILE A 43 27.19 8.70 17.09
CA ILE A 43 26.13 9.37 17.82
C ILE A 43 24.78 8.74 17.46
N SER A 44 23.93 8.50 18.45
CA SER A 44 22.55 8.06 18.21
C SER A 44 21.67 9.24 17.82
N MET A 45 21.08 9.19 16.63
CA MET A 45 20.33 10.29 16.04
C MET A 45 18.84 9.95 15.93
N ASP A 46 17.97 10.93 16.18
CA ASP A 46 16.53 10.77 16.00
C ASP A 46 16.09 10.95 14.54
N LEU A 47 14.83 10.60 14.27
CA LEU A 47 14.26 10.61 12.93
C LEU A 47 14.24 12.02 12.31
N GLU A 48 13.99 13.05 13.11
CA GLU A 48 13.89 14.44 12.64
C GLU A 48 15.27 14.96 12.20
N THR A 49 16.29 14.71 13.02
CA THR A 49 17.68 15.06 12.70
C THR A 49 18.19 14.27 11.48
N TYR A 50 17.82 12.98 11.36
CA TYR A 50 18.12 12.19 10.17
C TYR A 50 17.52 12.78 8.90
N HIS A 51 16.23 13.18 8.93
CA HIS A 51 15.59 13.79 7.77
C HIS A 51 16.22 15.13 7.38
N ALA A 52 16.64 15.94 8.35
CA ALA A 52 17.30 17.21 8.09
C ALA A 52 18.65 17.01 7.37
N VAL A 53 19.53 16.16 7.92
CA VAL A 53 20.86 15.91 7.34
C VAL A 53 20.76 15.18 6.01
N MET A 54 19.85 14.20 5.88
CA MET A 54 19.63 13.49 4.62
C MET A 54 19.06 14.42 3.53
N GLY A 55 18.21 15.38 3.91
CA GLY A 55 17.69 16.41 3.01
C GLY A 55 18.80 17.31 2.46
N GLU A 56 19.69 17.78 3.35
CA GLU A 56 20.85 18.60 2.97
C GLU A 56 21.81 17.85 2.04
N TRP A 57 22.09 16.57 2.32
CA TRP A 57 22.94 15.75 1.44
C TRP A 57 22.33 15.52 0.05
N ILE A 58 21.01 15.32 -0.03
CA ILE A 58 20.31 15.19 -1.32
C ILE A 58 20.39 16.49 -2.11
N GLU A 59 20.25 17.64 -1.45
CA GLU A 59 20.43 18.95 -2.09
C GLU A 59 21.87 19.15 -2.56
N ASP A 60 22.88 18.72 -1.79
CA ASP A 60 24.28 18.76 -2.20
C ASP A 60 24.58 17.86 -3.41
N CYS A 61 24.05 16.65 -3.43
CA CYS A 61 24.14 15.77 -4.60
C CYS A 61 23.51 16.41 -5.83
N LYS A 62 22.39 17.10 -5.66
CA LYS A 62 21.70 17.81 -6.76
C LYS A 62 22.53 19.00 -7.26
N ARG A 63 23.14 19.78 -6.36
CA ARG A 63 24.06 20.89 -6.72
C ARG A 63 25.27 20.39 -7.50
N LYS A 64 25.94 19.33 -7.03
CA LYS A 64 27.08 18.73 -7.72
C LYS A 64 26.73 18.23 -9.13
N TRP A 65 25.52 17.71 -9.30
CA TRP A 65 25.02 17.30 -10.63
C TRP A 65 24.77 18.50 -11.55
N GLU A 66 24.26 19.61 -11.03
CA GLU A 66 23.98 20.83 -11.81
C GLU A 66 25.27 21.61 -12.18
N GLU A 67 26.28 21.62 -11.30
CA GLU A 67 27.60 22.21 -11.55
C GLU A 67 28.42 21.40 -12.57
N GLY A 68 28.33 20.06 -12.53
CA GLY A 68 28.95 19.20 -13.55
C GLY A 68 28.33 19.34 -14.95
N ALA A 69 27.06 19.73 -15.04
CA ALA A 69 26.36 19.96 -16.31
C ALA A 69 26.69 21.32 -16.96
N THR A 70 27.31 22.26 -16.23
CA THR A 70 27.63 23.59 -16.75
C THR A 70 29.04 23.72 -17.32
N GLU A 71 29.95 22.75 -17.07
CA GLU A 71 31.30 22.74 -17.68
C GLU A 71 31.38 22.03 -19.05
N GLU A 72 30.38 21.24 -19.44
CA GLU A 72 30.33 20.61 -20.78
C GLU A 72 29.40 21.33 -21.78
N SER A 73 28.67 22.36 -21.34
CA SER A 73 27.77 23.16 -22.20
C SER A 73 28.50 24.33 -22.86
N SER A 74 29.55 24.03 -23.62
CA SER A 74 30.09 24.95 -24.63
C SER A 74 30.28 24.24 -25.97
N ALA A 75 29.25 23.57 -26.46
CA ALA A 75 29.15 23.20 -27.86
C ALA A 75 27.68 23.09 -28.33
N SER A 76 27.27 24.12 -29.05
CA SER A 76 26.24 24.13 -30.10
C SER A 76 24.81 23.72 -29.76
N THR A 77 24.01 24.77 -29.52
CA THR A 77 22.60 24.93 -29.85
C THR A 77 22.31 24.64 -31.33
N GLU A 78 21.25 23.88 -31.61
CA GLU A 78 20.35 23.95 -32.78
C GLU A 78 19.33 22.80 -32.58
N ASP A 79 18.21 23.05 -31.90
CA ASP A 79 16.94 23.55 -32.45
C ASP A 79 16.33 22.59 -33.49
N LEU A 80 15.24 21.89 -33.11
CA LEU A 80 14.01 21.73 -33.90
C LEU A 80 13.03 20.75 -33.24
N GLU A 81 11.98 21.34 -32.67
CA GLU A 81 10.75 20.69 -32.26
C GLU A 81 9.86 20.30 -33.45
N PHE A 82 9.23 19.13 -33.32
CA PHE A 82 7.93 18.67 -33.82
C PHE A 82 7.62 18.55 -35.33
N GLN A 83 7.26 17.31 -35.73
CA GLN A 83 5.92 16.98 -36.22
C GLN A 83 5.66 15.46 -36.34
N ILE A 84 4.53 15.00 -35.79
CA ILE A 84 3.87 13.69 -35.99
C ILE A 84 2.78 13.93 -37.06
N PRO A 85 2.52 13.05 -38.07
CA PRO A 85 1.44 12.05 -37.89
C PRO A 85 1.46 10.73 -38.70
N LYS A 86 0.97 9.69 -37.98
CA LYS A 86 -0.08 8.70 -38.31
C LYS A 86 0.26 7.39 -39.05
N ASN A 87 -0.25 6.32 -38.41
CA ASN A 87 -0.95 5.14 -38.98
C ASN A 87 -0.04 4.05 -39.60
N ILE A 88 -0.18 2.74 -39.38
CA ILE A 88 -1.29 1.83 -38.99
C ILE A 88 -0.70 0.53 -38.42
N SER A 89 -1.37 -0.02 -37.40
CA SER A 89 -1.57 -1.45 -37.06
C SER A 89 -0.62 -2.52 -37.64
N GLU A 90 0.18 -3.14 -36.78
CA GLU A 90 0.81 -4.43 -37.04
C GLU A 90 -0.02 -5.56 -36.39
N GLY A 91 -0.51 -6.46 -37.24
CA GLY A 91 -1.02 -7.77 -36.89
C GLY A 91 -0.03 -8.84 -37.33
N ALA A 92 0.35 -9.66 -36.35
CA ALA A 92 0.98 -10.97 -36.37
C ALA A 92 1.34 -11.65 -37.71
N GLU A 93 2.60 -12.11 -37.72
CA GLU A 93 3.06 -13.45 -38.10
C GLU A 93 2.65 -14.05 -39.45
N HIS A 94 3.63 -14.20 -40.34
CA HIS A 94 3.96 -15.53 -40.84
C HIS A 94 5.39 -15.64 -41.38
N PHE A 95 6.15 -16.51 -40.73
CA PHE A 95 7.18 -17.39 -41.29
C PHE A 95 7.43 -17.29 -42.80
N THR A 96 8.64 -16.86 -43.17
CA THR A 96 9.45 -17.59 -44.16
C THR A 96 10.92 -17.55 -43.78
N LEU A 97 11.44 -18.74 -43.48
CA LEU A 97 12.85 -19.09 -43.39
C LEU A 97 13.60 -18.61 -44.65
N PHE A 98 14.56 -17.71 -44.49
CA PHE A 98 15.65 -17.58 -45.45
C PHE A 98 16.94 -18.11 -44.83
N LEU A 99 17.10 -19.43 -44.97
CA LEU A 99 18.39 -20.09 -44.87
C LEU A 99 19.27 -19.62 -46.05
N LEU A 100 20.00 -18.52 -45.89
CA LEU A 100 21.25 -18.34 -46.63
C LEU A 100 22.40 -18.99 -45.87
N ARG A 101 22.47 -20.29 -46.14
CA ARG A 101 23.70 -21.07 -46.31
C ARG A 101 24.91 -20.17 -46.58
N LYS A 102 25.78 -20.07 -45.57
CA LYS A 102 27.15 -19.57 -45.73
C LYS A 102 27.82 -20.35 -46.85
N THR A 103 28.27 -19.65 -47.89
CA THR A 103 29.38 -20.10 -48.72
C THR A 103 30.66 -19.52 -48.12
N PRO A 104 31.65 -20.33 -47.74
CA PRO A 104 32.98 -19.80 -47.50
C PRO A 104 33.58 -19.52 -48.88
N LEU A 105 33.62 -18.25 -49.30
CA LEU A 105 34.61 -17.85 -50.29
C LEU A 105 35.98 -17.99 -49.61
N SER A 106 36.52 -19.20 -49.73
CA SER A 106 37.95 -19.46 -49.63
C SER A 106 38.65 -18.63 -50.70
N CYS A 107 38.91 -17.36 -50.41
CA CYS A 107 39.96 -16.62 -51.10
C CYS A 107 41.29 -17.19 -50.61
N SER A 108 41.72 -18.25 -51.29
CA SER A 108 43.07 -18.79 -51.20
C SER A 108 44.05 -17.64 -51.33
N LEU A 109 44.82 -17.47 -50.26
CA LEU A 109 45.95 -16.58 -50.15
C LEU A 109 46.97 -16.96 -51.24
N MET A 110 46.84 -16.41 -52.45
CA MET A 110 47.95 -16.41 -53.40
C MET A 110 49.00 -15.45 -52.84
N LYS A 111 49.96 -16.03 -52.12
CA LYS A 111 51.27 -15.42 -51.85
C LYS A 111 51.77 -14.82 -53.17
N PRO A 112 52.05 -13.51 -53.24
CA PRO A 112 52.73 -12.96 -54.42
C PRO A 112 54.10 -13.64 -54.52
N PRO A 113 54.53 -14.10 -55.70
CA PRO A 113 55.88 -14.58 -55.87
C PRO A 113 56.85 -13.42 -55.58
N PRO A 114 58.02 -13.68 -54.97
CA PRO A 114 59.02 -12.64 -54.85
C PRO A 114 59.41 -12.19 -56.25
N LEU A 115 59.13 -10.92 -56.55
CA LEU A 115 59.70 -10.21 -57.70
C LEU A 115 61.21 -10.08 -57.47
N SER A 116 61.95 -11.17 -57.67
CA SER A 116 63.34 -11.06 -58.05
C SER A 116 63.36 -10.80 -59.55
N ALA A 117 63.31 -9.52 -59.92
CA ALA A 117 63.87 -9.07 -61.19
C ALA A 117 65.38 -9.32 -61.14
N LYS A 118 65.81 -10.58 -61.27
CA LYS A 118 67.14 -10.86 -61.77
C LYS A 118 67.09 -10.47 -63.24
N LYS A 119 67.51 -9.24 -63.52
CA LYS A 119 68.12 -8.90 -64.80
C LYS A 119 69.31 -9.84 -64.94
N THR A 120 69.09 -11.05 -65.45
CA THR A 120 70.15 -11.80 -66.09
C THR A 120 70.56 -10.93 -67.27
N PRO A 121 71.78 -10.38 -67.30
CA PRO A 121 72.30 -9.98 -68.59
C PRO A 121 72.35 -11.30 -69.34
N VAL A 122 71.57 -11.43 -70.42
CA VAL A 122 72.00 -12.33 -71.48
C VAL A 122 73.29 -11.69 -71.99
N ARG A 123 74.39 -11.97 -71.28
CA ARG A 123 75.72 -11.95 -71.87
C ARG A 123 75.56 -12.93 -73.03
N MET A 124 75.43 -12.38 -74.21
CA MET A 124 75.80 -13.09 -75.41
C MET A 124 77.26 -13.48 -75.18
N ASN A 125 77.49 -14.71 -74.71
CA ASN A 125 78.78 -15.35 -74.87
C ASN A 125 78.94 -15.52 -76.38
N VAL A 126 79.45 -14.48 -77.02
CA VAL A 126 80.10 -14.61 -78.32
C VAL A 126 81.36 -15.40 -78.03
N THR A 127 81.22 -16.73 -77.97
CA THR A 127 82.36 -17.63 -78.14
C THR A 127 82.85 -17.37 -79.56
N SER A 128 83.89 -16.57 -79.66
CA SER A 128 84.73 -16.42 -80.84
C SER A 128 85.41 -17.78 -81.06
N GLY A 129 84.68 -18.71 -81.68
CA GLY A 129 85.20 -19.97 -82.14
C GLY A 129 85.93 -19.75 -83.46
N SER A 130 87.25 -19.71 -83.37
CA SER A 130 88.24 -20.00 -84.42
C SER A 130 87.77 -19.83 -85.87
N LEU A 131 88.04 -18.65 -86.44
CA LEU A 131 88.32 -18.52 -87.86
C LEU A 131 89.85 -18.39 -88.01
N GLU A 132 90.54 -19.50 -87.86
CA GLU A 132 91.94 -19.61 -88.31
C GLU A 132 91.97 -20.44 -89.59
N ALA A 133 92.79 -19.95 -90.52
CA ALA A 133 93.31 -20.64 -91.71
C ALA A 133 92.34 -20.86 -92.89
N PHE A 134 92.16 -19.81 -93.69
CA PHE A 134 92.52 -19.92 -95.12
C PHE A 134 93.30 -18.66 -95.50
N GLY A 135 94.60 -18.71 -95.24
CA GLY A 135 95.60 -17.90 -95.93
C GLY A 135 96.21 -18.75 -97.04
N GLY A 136 96.38 -18.16 -98.22
CA GLY A 136 96.99 -18.79 -99.40
C GLY A 136 95.92 -19.32 -100.37
N ASP A 137 95.86 -18.94 -101.64
CA ASP A 137 96.79 -18.20 -102.48
C ASP A 137 95.99 -17.23 -103.36
N VAL A 138 96.55 -16.05 -103.64
CA VAL A 138 96.06 -15.16 -104.69
C VAL A 138 96.24 -15.92 -106.01
N SER A 139 95.14 -16.45 -106.54
CA SER A 139 95.10 -16.96 -107.91
C SER A 139 95.44 -15.79 -108.84
N LYS A 140 96.69 -15.78 -109.26
CA LYS A 140 97.28 -14.88 -110.24
C LYS A 140 96.85 -15.36 -111.63
N GLY A 141 95.55 -15.29 -111.88
CA GLY A 141 94.95 -15.30 -113.22
C GLY A 141 94.26 -13.96 -113.38
N ASP A 142 94.50 -13.26 -114.49
CA ASP A 142 94.07 -11.89 -114.77
C ASP A 142 92.65 -11.59 -114.25
N MET A 143 92.58 -11.03 -113.04
CA MET A 143 91.38 -10.38 -112.55
C MET A 143 91.35 -9.03 -113.26
N GLU A 144 90.68 -9.00 -114.42
CA GLU A 144 90.45 -7.77 -115.16
C GLU A 144 89.86 -6.73 -114.20
N THR A 145 90.27 -5.46 -114.30
CA THR A 145 89.85 -4.36 -113.42
C THR A 145 88.31 -4.32 -113.21
N SER A 146 87.55 -4.85 -114.16
CA SER A 146 86.10 -5.08 -114.14
C SER A 146 85.59 -5.97 -112.99
N ASP A 147 86.26 -7.07 -112.66
CA ASP A 147 85.81 -8.01 -111.61
C ASP A 147 86.01 -7.42 -110.20
N LEU A 148 87.12 -6.68 -110.00
CA LEU A 148 87.37 -5.95 -108.77
C LEU A 148 86.38 -4.78 -108.59
N ILE A 149 86.07 -4.05 -109.66
CA ILE A 149 85.04 -2.98 -109.64
C ILE A 149 83.67 -3.56 -109.27
N THR A 150 83.31 -4.72 -109.82
CA THR A 150 82.04 -5.41 -109.50
C THR A 150 81.98 -5.83 -108.03
N CYS A 151 83.05 -6.45 -107.51
CA CYS A 151 83.13 -6.84 -106.11
C CYS A 151 83.07 -5.62 -105.16
N VAL A 152 83.73 -4.52 -105.50
CA VAL A 152 83.67 -3.26 -104.73
C VAL A 152 82.25 -2.67 -104.76
N ALA A 153 81.56 -2.69 -105.90
CA ALA A 153 80.18 -2.21 -106.02
C ALA A 153 79.21 -3.06 -105.17
N ASP A 154 79.35 -4.39 -105.19
CA ASP A 154 78.53 -5.29 -104.38
C ASP A 154 78.78 -5.08 -102.88
N LEU A 155 80.04 -4.91 -102.47
CA LEU A 155 80.36 -4.61 -101.07
C LEU A 155 79.83 -3.24 -100.64
N GLN A 156 79.92 -2.22 -101.48
CA GLN A 156 79.34 -0.89 -101.21
C GLN A 156 77.82 -0.97 -101.08
N TYR A 157 77.16 -1.68 -101.98
CA TYR A 157 75.72 -1.92 -101.93
C TYR A 157 75.33 -2.70 -100.66
N ASN A 158 76.05 -3.78 -100.33
CA ASN A 158 75.81 -4.55 -99.11
C ASN A 158 76.05 -3.73 -97.85
N ASN A 159 77.07 -2.87 -97.82
CA ASN A 159 77.35 -1.98 -96.69
C ASN A 159 76.24 -0.93 -96.51
N GLN A 160 75.80 -0.30 -97.60
CA GLN A 160 74.67 0.64 -97.57
C GLN A 160 73.40 -0.05 -97.07
N LYS A 161 73.09 -1.25 -97.58
CA LYS A 161 71.94 -2.04 -97.13
C LYS A 161 72.03 -2.40 -95.64
N LEU A 162 73.22 -2.79 -95.16
CA LEU A 162 73.46 -3.04 -93.73
C LEU A 162 73.29 -1.76 -92.89
N GLN A 163 73.66 -0.60 -93.42
CA GLN A 163 73.51 0.67 -92.73
C GLN A 163 72.05 1.11 -92.66
N GLU A 164 71.27 0.90 -93.72
CA GLU A 164 69.82 1.10 -93.74
C GLU A 164 69.12 0.18 -92.72
N GLU A 165 69.46 -1.11 -92.70
CA GLU A 165 68.92 -2.05 -91.70
C GLU A 165 69.35 -1.70 -90.27
N ASN A 166 70.60 -1.26 -90.05
CA ASN A 166 71.05 -0.78 -88.74
C ASN A 166 70.27 0.46 -88.27
N ASN A 167 70.02 1.42 -89.17
CA ASN A 167 69.21 2.59 -88.85
C ASN A 167 67.76 2.21 -88.52
N LYS A 168 67.19 1.27 -89.27
CA LYS A 168 65.85 0.73 -89.01
C LYS A 168 65.79 0.03 -87.66
N LEU A 169 66.78 -0.82 -87.35
CA LEU A 169 66.89 -1.48 -86.05
C LEU A 169 67.01 -0.46 -84.91
N LYS A 170 67.81 0.59 -85.08
CA LYS A 170 67.94 1.67 -84.10
C LYS A 170 66.61 2.38 -83.84
N LEU A 171 65.87 2.76 -84.88
CA LEU A 171 64.54 3.35 -84.71
C LEU A 171 63.56 2.40 -84.02
N THR A 172 63.58 1.11 -84.37
CA THR A 172 62.74 0.12 -83.68
C THR A 172 63.14 -0.06 -82.21
N LEU A 173 64.43 -0.01 -81.90
CA LEU A 173 64.94 -0.09 -80.53
C LEU A 173 64.50 1.13 -79.72
N GLU A 174 64.64 2.34 -80.27
CA GLU A 174 64.18 3.59 -79.63
C GLU A 174 62.66 3.56 -79.36
N ALA A 175 61.86 3.10 -80.33
CA ALA A 175 60.41 2.92 -80.13
C ALA A 175 60.09 1.87 -79.04
N VAL A 176 60.85 0.76 -78.99
CA VAL A 176 60.71 -0.25 -77.94
C VAL A 176 61.11 0.31 -76.57
N ASP A 177 62.17 1.10 -76.48
CA ASP A 177 62.62 1.71 -75.22
C ASP A 177 61.62 2.75 -74.70
N GLU A 178 61.02 3.55 -75.59
CA GLU A 178 59.97 4.51 -75.21
C GLU A 178 58.70 3.80 -74.74
N THR A 179 58.26 2.76 -75.44
CA THR A 179 57.10 1.95 -74.99
C THR A 179 57.37 1.25 -73.66
N ASN A 180 58.58 0.72 -73.44
CA ASN A 180 58.95 0.08 -72.18
C ASN A 180 59.01 1.09 -71.01
N SER A 181 59.53 2.30 -71.26
CA SER A 181 59.55 3.39 -70.26
C SER A 181 58.13 3.80 -69.85
N LYS A 182 57.21 3.87 -70.83
CA LYS A 182 55.78 4.12 -70.56
C LYS A 182 55.15 3.00 -69.74
N LEU A 183 55.38 1.74 -70.10
CA LEU A 183 54.86 0.59 -69.35
C LEU A 183 55.39 0.55 -67.90
N LEU A 184 56.63 0.96 -67.67
CA LEU A 184 57.20 1.04 -66.33
C LEU A 184 56.50 2.12 -65.49
N ALA A 185 56.23 3.30 -66.08
CA ALA A 185 55.48 4.35 -65.43
C ALA A 185 54.03 3.92 -65.11
N ASP A 186 53.36 3.26 -66.06
CA ASP A 186 52.01 2.71 -65.85
C ASP A 186 52.01 1.64 -64.73
N ASN A 187 53.04 0.80 -64.65
CA ASN A 187 53.19 -0.21 -63.60
C ASN A 187 53.34 0.43 -62.21
N GLU A 188 54.17 1.46 -62.09
CA GLU A 188 54.34 2.21 -60.83
C GLU A 188 53.04 2.91 -60.43
N HIS A 189 52.32 3.52 -61.39
CA HIS A 189 51.03 4.14 -61.13
C HIS A 189 49.99 3.13 -60.62
N LEU A 190 49.88 1.97 -61.29
CA LEU A 190 48.99 0.89 -60.84
C LEU A 190 49.39 0.35 -59.46
N HIS A 191 50.68 0.27 -59.16
CA HIS A 191 51.16 -0.15 -57.85
C HIS A 191 50.78 0.84 -56.74
N GLN A 192 50.87 2.14 -57.01
CA GLN A 192 50.42 3.18 -56.08
C GLN A 192 48.90 3.16 -55.89
N GLN A 193 48.13 2.95 -56.96
CA GLN A 193 46.68 2.74 -56.86
C GLN A 193 46.35 1.52 -56.00
N LEU A 194 47.04 0.39 -56.20
CA LEU A 194 46.83 -0.83 -55.42
C LEU A 194 47.09 -0.59 -53.92
N LYS A 195 48.14 0.15 -53.56
CA LYS A 195 48.43 0.54 -52.17
C LYS A 195 47.33 1.39 -51.56
N SER A 196 46.82 2.38 -52.32
CA SER A 196 45.70 3.22 -51.87
C SER A 196 44.42 2.40 -51.65
N ILE A 197 44.10 1.51 -52.59
CA ILE A 197 42.96 0.58 -52.46
C ILE A 197 43.15 -0.37 -51.27
N GLN A 198 44.35 -0.89 -51.04
CA GLN A 198 44.62 -1.73 -49.88
C GLN A 198 44.41 -0.97 -48.56
N HIS A 199 44.85 0.29 -48.49
CA HIS A 199 44.63 1.12 -47.31
C HIS A 199 43.13 1.41 -47.08
N SER A 200 42.38 1.74 -48.14
CA SER A 200 40.94 1.97 -48.02
C SER A 200 40.16 0.71 -47.61
N VAL A 201 40.55 -0.47 -48.11
CA VAL A 201 39.98 -1.76 -47.70
C VAL A 201 40.22 -2.05 -46.23
N LEU A 202 41.42 -1.79 -45.70
CA LEU A 202 41.69 -1.96 -44.27
C LEU A 202 40.84 -1.03 -43.41
N LYS A 203 40.70 0.24 -43.82
CA LYS A 203 39.81 1.19 -43.14
C LYS A 203 38.35 0.73 -43.17
N ALA A 204 37.86 0.21 -44.30
CA ALA A 204 36.51 -0.32 -44.41
C ALA A 204 36.25 -1.50 -43.46
N LYS A 205 37.23 -2.40 -43.28
CA LYS A 205 37.13 -3.52 -42.33
C LYS A 205 37.05 -3.06 -40.87
N SER A 206 37.86 -2.08 -40.47
CA SER A 206 37.77 -1.49 -39.13
C SER A 206 36.38 -0.90 -38.86
N LEU A 207 35.83 -0.16 -39.83
CA LEU A 207 34.48 0.40 -39.71
C LEU A 207 33.39 -0.67 -39.69
N GLU A 208 33.58 -1.79 -40.38
CA GLU A 208 32.66 -2.94 -40.33
C GLU A 208 32.63 -3.57 -38.94
N GLU A 209 33.80 -3.71 -38.29
CA GLU A 209 33.91 -4.19 -36.91
C GLU A 209 33.24 -3.23 -35.91
N GLU A 210 33.52 -1.93 -36.02
CA GLU A 210 32.88 -0.89 -35.18
C GLU A 210 31.35 -0.86 -35.34
N LEU A 211 30.85 -1.06 -36.57
CA LEU A 211 29.43 -1.11 -36.86
C LEU A 211 28.78 -2.35 -36.21
N GLU A 212 29.45 -3.50 -36.28
CA GLU A 212 28.93 -4.73 -35.67
C GLU A 212 28.94 -4.66 -34.13
N GLU A 213 29.94 -4.02 -33.52
CA GLU A 213 29.95 -3.72 -32.10
C GLU A 213 28.79 -2.79 -31.71
N ALA A 214 28.57 -1.71 -32.46
CA ALA A 214 27.46 -0.79 -32.24
C ALA A 214 26.09 -1.50 -32.35
N ARG A 215 25.94 -2.42 -33.31
CA ARG A 215 24.73 -3.26 -33.43
C ARG A 215 24.51 -4.14 -32.20
N ASN A 216 25.55 -4.81 -31.72
CA ASN A 216 25.45 -5.66 -30.55
C ASN A 216 25.08 -4.86 -29.29
N ASN A 217 25.66 -3.66 -29.12
CA ASN A 217 25.33 -2.75 -28.03
C ASN A 217 23.88 -2.24 -28.11
N LEU A 218 23.40 -1.91 -29.32
CA LEU A 218 22.01 -1.52 -29.54
C LEU A 218 21.06 -2.65 -29.14
N ASN A 219 21.30 -3.88 -29.61
CA ASN A 219 20.47 -5.03 -29.29
C ASN A 219 20.40 -5.29 -27.76
N LEU A 220 21.55 -5.25 -27.07
CA LEU A 220 21.61 -5.41 -25.62
C LEU A 220 20.83 -4.29 -24.89
N SER A 221 20.92 -3.05 -25.38
CA SER A 221 20.17 -1.93 -24.81
C SER A 221 18.67 -2.07 -25.05
N GLU A 222 18.26 -2.58 -26.21
CA GLU A 222 16.85 -2.87 -26.51
C GLU A 222 16.28 -3.97 -25.61
N GLU A 223 17.02 -5.06 -25.38
CA GLU A 223 16.63 -6.12 -24.45
C GLU A 223 16.44 -5.59 -23.02
N LYS A 224 17.37 -4.75 -22.53
CA LYS A 224 17.26 -4.09 -21.22
C LYS A 224 16.03 -3.17 -21.16
N ARG A 225 15.77 -2.41 -22.22
CA ARG A 225 14.58 -1.55 -22.33
C ARG A 225 13.29 -2.37 -22.21
N GLU A 226 13.22 -3.52 -22.90
CA GLU A 226 12.07 -4.41 -22.83
C GLU A 226 11.87 -5.03 -21.45
N GLN A 227 12.96 -5.42 -20.77
CA GLN A 227 12.91 -5.91 -19.40
C GLN A 227 12.34 -4.86 -18.44
N VAL A 228 12.82 -3.62 -18.52
CA VAL A 228 12.32 -2.50 -17.70
C VAL A 228 10.84 -2.22 -18.00
N LEU A 229 10.44 -2.26 -19.28
CA LEU A 229 9.02 -2.08 -19.66
C LEU A 229 8.12 -3.17 -19.06
N TRP A 230 8.56 -4.43 -19.06
CA TRP A 230 7.82 -5.52 -18.44
C TRP A 230 7.68 -5.32 -16.92
N GLN A 231 8.78 -4.96 -16.24
CA GLN A 231 8.76 -4.67 -14.80
C GLN A 231 7.85 -3.50 -14.46
N ASN A 232 7.90 -2.42 -15.24
CA ASN A 232 7.04 -1.25 -15.05
C ASN A 232 5.55 -1.62 -15.19
N LYS A 233 5.21 -2.41 -16.21
CA LYS A 233 3.84 -2.92 -16.41
C LYS A 233 3.37 -3.79 -15.25
N GLN A 234 4.24 -4.58 -14.66
CA GLN A 234 3.92 -5.39 -13.48
C GLN A 234 3.68 -4.52 -12.24
N LEU A 235 4.58 -3.58 -11.95
CA LEU A 235 4.42 -2.62 -10.85
C LEU A 235 3.16 -1.76 -11.02
N GLN A 236 2.80 -1.40 -12.25
CA GLN A 236 1.56 -0.68 -12.53
C GLN A 236 0.32 -1.50 -12.13
N LYS A 237 0.29 -2.81 -12.40
CA LYS A 237 -0.81 -3.69 -11.98
C LYS A 237 -0.87 -3.84 -10.46
N GLU A 238 0.28 -3.97 -9.81
CA GLU A 238 0.36 -4.06 -8.35
C GLU A 238 -0.12 -2.75 -7.69
N ASN A 239 0.30 -1.60 -8.21
CA ASN A 239 -0.19 -0.30 -7.76
C ASN A 239 -1.71 -0.15 -7.93
N GLN A 240 -2.27 -0.60 -9.07
CA GLN A 240 -3.72 -0.61 -9.28
C GLN A 240 -4.44 -1.50 -8.26
N SER A 241 -3.91 -2.70 -7.98
CA SER A 241 -4.48 -3.62 -6.99
C SER A 241 -4.42 -3.05 -5.56
N LEU A 242 -3.29 -2.45 -5.18
CA LEU A 242 -3.13 -1.79 -3.89
C LEU A 242 -4.09 -0.61 -3.75
N ASN A 243 -4.27 0.18 -4.81
CA ASN A 243 -5.21 1.30 -4.80
C ASN A 243 -6.65 0.82 -4.54
N ILE A 244 -7.09 -0.24 -5.23
CA ILE A 244 -8.42 -0.86 -4.98
C ILE A 244 -8.56 -1.32 -3.52
N LYS A 245 -7.52 -1.93 -2.94
CA LYS A 245 -7.53 -2.37 -1.54
C LYS A 245 -7.62 -1.19 -0.57
N VAL A 246 -6.89 -0.10 -0.83
CA VAL A 246 -6.96 1.13 -0.05
C VAL A 246 -8.38 1.71 -0.09
N THR A 247 -9.00 1.80 -1.26
CA THR A 247 -10.39 2.28 -1.38
C THR A 247 -11.37 1.39 -0.61
N SER A 248 -11.25 0.06 -0.72
CA SER A 248 -12.11 -0.87 0.01
C SER A 248 -11.98 -0.74 1.54
N LEU A 249 -10.76 -0.57 2.04
CA LEU A 249 -10.52 -0.33 3.47
C LEU A 249 -11.07 1.02 3.93
N GLN A 250 -10.95 2.07 3.10
CA GLN A 250 -11.54 3.38 3.41
C GLN A 250 -13.07 3.29 3.52
N GLU A 251 -13.74 2.56 2.63
CA GLU A 251 -15.18 2.31 2.71
C GLU A 251 -15.58 1.56 3.99
N GLU A 252 -14.78 0.58 4.41
CA GLU A 252 -15.00 -0.16 5.65
C GLU A 252 -14.83 0.73 6.90
N ILE A 253 -13.82 1.60 6.91
CA ILE A 253 -13.62 2.59 7.98
C ILE A 253 -14.85 3.51 8.10
N ILE A 254 -15.40 3.97 6.96
CA ILE A 254 -16.60 4.81 6.95
C ILE A 254 -17.80 4.04 7.52
N ARG A 255 -18.02 2.79 7.10
CA ARG A 255 -19.10 1.93 7.66
C ARG A 255 -18.96 1.75 9.17
N ASN A 256 -17.78 1.37 9.64
CA ASN A 256 -17.52 1.17 11.08
C ASN A 256 -17.71 2.46 11.89
N SER A 257 -17.36 3.62 11.33
CA SER A 257 -17.62 4.93 11.94
C SER A 257 -19.12 5.20 12.10
N MET A 258 -19.92 4.91 11.06
CA MET A 258 -21.38 5.05 11.13
C MET A 258 -22.00 4.14 12.19
N ASP A 259 -21.57 2.88 12.25
CA ASP A 259 -22.06 1.91 13.25
C ASP A 259 -21.68 2.34 14.67
N THR A 260 -20.44 2.80 14.87
CA THR A 260 -19.96 3.34 16.15
C THR A 260 -20.81 4.54 16.59
N ASN A 261 -21.10 5.47 15.68
CA ASN A 261 -21.98 6.61 15.97
C ASN A 261 -23.40 6.18 16.33
N GLY A 262 -23.94 5.15 15.66
CA GLY A 262 -25.25 4.56 15.97
C GLY A 262 -25.28 3.94 17.37
N LEU A 263 -24.24 3.19 17.74
CA LEU A 263 -24.10 2.60 19.07
C LEU A 263 -23.94 3.67 20.16
N GLN A 264 -23.16 4.72 19.91
CA GLN A 264 -23.01 5.84 20.85
C GLN A 264 -24.35 6.54 21.12
N LYS A 265 -25.17 6.78 20.08
CA LYS A 265 -26.52 7.33 20.26
C LYS A 265 -27.40 6.42 21.13
N LYS A 266 -27.33 5.10 20.92
CA LYS A 266 -28.09 4.12 21.72
C LYS A 266 -27.62 4.07 23.17
N ILE A 267 -26.32 4.15 23.42
CA ILE A 267 -25.74 4.22 24.77
C ILE A 267 -26.23 5.48 25.48
N LEU A 268 -26.23 6.64 24.80
CA LEU A 268 -26.69 7.90 25.38
C LEU A 268 -28.18 7.84 25.75
N GLU A 269 -29.02 7.29 24.89
CA GLU A 269 -30.46 7.14 25.16
C GLU A 269 -30.71 6.17 26.33
N LEU A 270 -30.01 5.03 26.37
CA LEU A 270 -30.10 4.10 27.50
C LEU A 270 -29.61 4.73 28.82
N SER A 271 -28.53 5.52 28.78
CA SER A 271 -28.03 6.25 29.94
C SER A 271 -29.04 7.27 30.47
N LYS A 272 -29.74 7.98 29.57
CA LYS A 272 -30.80 8.91 29.93
C LYS A 272 -31.96 8.19 30.61
N ASN A 273 -32.41 7.07 30.04
CA ASN A 273 -33.48 6.25 30.62
C ASN A 273 -33.09 5.68 31.98
N ALA A 274 -31.86 5.21 32.15
CA ALA A 274 -31.34 4.74 33.43
C ALA A 274 -31.37 5.84 34.50
N ALA A 275 -30.94 7.06 34.17
CA ALA A 275 -30.99 8.20 35.10
C ALA A 275 -32.44 8.55 35.49
N GLN A 276 -33.37 8.52 34.54
CA GLN A 276 -34.78 8.77 34.83
C GLN A 276 -35.38 7.69 35.75
N LEU A 277 -35.09 6.42 35.50
CA LEU A 277 -35.52 5.32 36.36
C LEU A 277 -34.90 5.41 37.77
N GLN A 278 -33.65 5.87 37.87
CA GLN A 278 -33.00 6.08 39.17
C GLN A 278 -33.67 7.20 39.98
N ILE A 279 -34.06 8.30 39.33
CA ILE A 279 -34.86 9.37 39.96
C ILE A 279 -36.21 8.81 40.45
N GLN A 280 -36.89 8.03 39.61
CA GLN A 280 -38.18 7.43 39.95
C GLN A 280 -38.06 6.47 41.15
N ALA A 281 -37.01 5.63 41.18
CA ALA A 281 -36.73 4.74 42.31
C ALA A 281 -36.53 5.52 43.61
N HIS A 282 -35.74 6.61 43.59
CA HIS A 282 -35.53 7.46 44.77
C HIS A 282 -36.84 8.12 45.27
N MET A 283 -37.74 8.52 44.36
CA MET A 283 -39.05 9.05 44.76
C MET A 283 -39.92 8.01 45.47
N TYR A 284 -39.95 6.77 44.95
CA TYR A 284 -40.69 5.69 45.59
C TYR A 284 -40.08 5.29 46.93
N GLU A 285 -38.75 5.23 47.03
CA GLU A 285 -38.05 4.96 48.29
C GLU A 285 -38.39 5.99 49.37
N SER A 286 -38.36 7.28 49.03
CA SER A 286 -38.79 8.36 49.93
C SER A 286 -40.26 8.20 50.37
N THR A 287 -41.15 7.83 49.44
CA THR A 287 -42.57 7.59 49.75
C THR A 287 -42.75 6.41 50.71
N VAL A 288 -42.03 5.31 50.49
CA VAL A 288 -42.05 4.13 51.36
C VAL A 288 -41.54 4.48 52.76
N VAL A 289 -40.41 5.19 52.87
CA VAL A 289 -39.87 5.63 54.17
C VAL A 289 -40.87 6.50 54.94
N ASN A 290 -41.57 7.42 54.25
CA ASN A 290 -42.61 8.24 54.88
C ASN A 290 -43.79 7.41 55.38
N LYS A 291 -44.21 6.40 54.60
CA LYS A 291 -45.29 5.48 54.99
C LYS A 291 -44.87 4.60 56.17
N GLU A 292 -43.64 4.11 56.17
CA GLU A 292 -43.05 3.33 57.27
C GLU A 292 -43.04 4.15 58.58
N ALA A 293 -42.60 5.40 58.53
CA ALA A 293 -42.62 6.29 59.69
C ALA A 293 -44.04 6.52 60.23
N SER A 294 -45.02 6.73 59.34
CA SER A 294 -46.42 6.85 59.74
C SER A 294 -46.97 5.56 60.34
N LEU A 295 -46.57 4.39 59.83
CA LEU A 295 -46.98 3.09 60.34
C LEU A 295 -46.43 2.85 61.74
N ILE A 296 -45.14 3.13 61.96
CA ILE A 296 -44.48 3.04 63.27
C ILE A 296 -45.19 3.93 64.29
N GLN A 297 -45.54 5.17 63.90
CA GLN A 297 -46.29 6.07 64.79
C GLN A 297 -47.65 5.49 65.17
N LYS A 298 -48.41 4.97 64.19
CA LYS A 298 -49.71 4.33 64.45
C LYS A 298 -49.56 3.12 65.37
N GLU A 299 -48.49 2.33 65.22
CA GLU A 299 -48.23 1.21 66.11
C GLU A 299 -47.94 1.66 67.55
N GLN A 300 -47.23 2.78 67.73
CA GLN A 300 -47.00 3.37 69.03
C GLN A 300 -48.29 3.88 69.68
N ASP A 301 -49.14 4.57 68.92
CA ASP A 301 -50.46 5.02 69.39
C ASP A 301 -51.34 3.83 69.83
N ILE A 302 -51.30 2.71 69.07
CA ILE A 302 -52.00 1.47 69.43
C ILE A 302 -51.47 0.89 70.75
N LYS A 303 -50.14 0.90 70.97
CA LYS A 303 -49.53 0.42 72.22
C LYS A 303 -49.98 1.27 73.41
N GLU A 304 -50.03 2.59 73.25
CA GLU A 304 -50.52 3.52 74.28
C GLU A 304 -52.01 3.29 74.58
N LEU A 305 -52.86 3.17 73.55
CA LEU A 305 -54.29 2.85 73.71
C LEU A 305 -54.51 1.50 74.42
N LYS A 306 -53.67 0.49 74.16
CA LYS A 306 -53.74 -0.78 74.89
C LYS A 306 -53.44 -0.62 76.37
N LEU A 307 -52.45 0.21 76.73
CA LEU A 307 -52.13 0.49 78.13
C LEU A 307 -53.28 1.20 78.84
N THR A 308 -53.89 2.22 78.21
CA THR A 308 -55.03 2.94 78.81
C THR A 308 -56.25 2.05 78.99
N ILE A 309 -56.50 1.09 78.08
CA ILE A 309 -57.57 0.09 78.25
C ILE A 309 -57.31 -0.79 79.49
N VAL A 310 -56.05 -1.22 79.71
CA VAL A 310 -55.68 -2.02 80.89
C VAL A 310 -55.89 -1.23 82.17
N GLU A 311 -55.48 0.05 82.20
CA GLU A 311 -55.70 0.95 83.34
C GLU A 311 -57.20 1.14 83.62
N CYS A 312 -58.01 1.45 82.61
CA CYS A 312 -59.46 1.56 82.74
C CYS A 312 -60.09 0.26 83.24
N SER A 313 -59.64 -0.89 82.75
CA SER A 313 -60.10 -2.20 83.22
C SER A 313 -59.79 -2.40 84.70
N SER A 314 -58.60 -2.02 85.17
CA SER A 314 -58.24 -2.08 86.60
C SER A 314 -59.12 -1.18 87.46
N ILE A 315 -59.42 0.03 86.98
CA ILE A 315 -60.35 0.97 87.67
C ILE A 315 -61.74 0.33 87.77
N ILE A 316 -62.24 -0.26 86.68
CA ILE A 316 -63.55 -0.93 86.64
C ILE A 316 -63.59 -2.09 87.64
N GLU A 317 -62.55 -2.94 87.71
CA GLU A 317 -62.50 -4.03 88.70
C GLU A 317 -62.48 -3.52 90.14
N THR A 318 -61.74 -2.43 90.41
CA THR A 318 -61.68 -1.81 91.74
C THR A 318 -63.06 -1.29 92.17
N LEU A 319 -63.71 -0.52 91.30
CA LEU A 319 -65.07 -0.01 91.55
C LEU A 319 -66.09 -1.14 91.70
N ARG A 320 -65.94 -2.23 90.94
CA ARG A 320 -66.81 -3.42 91.06
C ARG A 320 -66.63 -4.10 92.41
N ALA A 321 -65.41 -4.22 92.92
CA ALA A 321 -65.13 -4.76 94.25
C ALA A 321 -65.72 -3.87 95.37
N GLU A 322 -65.57 -2.55 95.26
CA GLU A 322 -66.17 -1.59 96.21
C GLU A 322 -67.70 -1.68 96.21
N LYS A 323 -68.34 -1.74 95.03
CA LYS A 323 -69.78 -1.96 94.90
C LYS A 323 -70.22 -3.25 95.60
N ASN A 324 -69.51 -4.35 95.39
CA ASN A 324 -69.85 -5.64 96.00
C ASN A 324 -69.74 -5.60 97.53
N LYS A 325 -68.67 -4.99 98.06
CA LYS A 325 -68.48 -4.78 99.51
C LYS A 325 -69.60 -3.94 100.12
N LEU A 326 -70.01 -2.86 99.46
CA LEU A 326 -71.16 -2.06 99.88
C LEU A 326 -72.46 -2.87 99.87
N LEU A 327 -72.66 -3.72 98.87
CA LEU A 327 -73.83 -4.58 98.73
C LEU A 327 -73.89 -5.63 99.86
N GLU A 328 -72.77 -6.28 100.19
CA GLU A 328 -72.63 -7.19 101.34
C GLU A 328 -72.93 -6.49 102.67
N ASN A 329 -72.39 -5.28 102.87
CA ASN A 329 -72.69 -4.48 104.07
C ASN A 329 -74.19 -4.17 104.19
N ILE A 330 -74.85 -3.80 103.08
CA ILE A 330 -76.31 -3.57 103.05
C ILE A 330 -77.08 -4.85 103.39
N GLN A 331 -76.71 -5.99 102.81
CA GLN A 331 -77.33 -7.28 103.12
C GLN A 331 -77.15 -7.68 104.59
N HIS A 332 -75.96 -7.49 105.16
CA HIS A 332 -75.70 -7.72 106.58
C HIS A 332 -76.60 -6.86 107.46
N MET A 333 -76.69 -5.55 107.19
CA MET A 333 -77.58 -4.64 107.92
C MET A 333 -79.05 -5.06 107.80
N GLN A 334 -79.50 -5.51 106.62
CA GLN A 334 -80.86 -6.05 106.43
C GLN A 334 -81.09 -7.32 107.27
N GLN A 335 -80.13 -8.24 107.31
CA GLN A 335 -80.20 -9.47 108.10
C GLN A 335 -80.25 -9.17 109.60
N GLU A 336 -79.47 -8.19 110.07
CA GLU A 336 -79.44 -7.74 111.46
C GLU A 336 -80.76 -7.07 111.89
N LEU A 337 -81.37 -6.27 111.00
CA LEU A 337 -82.71 -5.70 111.20
C LEU A 337 -83.78 -6.80 111.30
N ILE A 338 -83.71 -7.83 110.45
CA ILE A 338 -84.59 -9.00 110.52
C ILE A 338 -84.39 -9.77 111.84
N SER A 339 -83.15 -9.95 112.29
CA SER A 339 -82.81 -10.66 113.55
C SER A 339 -83.30 -9.94 114.81
N ASN A 340 -83.45 -8.61 114.76
CA ASN A 340 -83.93 -7.78 115.87
C ASN A 340 -85.46 -7.67 115.95
N GLY A 341 -86.21 -8.49 115.19
CA GLY A 341 -87.67 -8.61 115.31
C GLY A 341 -88.50 -7.58 114.53
N LEU A 342 -87.86 -6.78 113.66
CA LEU A 342 -88.53 -5.80 112.80
C LEU A 342 -88.74 -6.40 111.41
N SER A 343 -89.85 -7.12 111.18
CA SER A 343 -90.19 -7.58 109.83
C SER A 343 -90.78 -6.43 109.01
N PHE A 344 -90.15 -6.11 107.88
CA PHE A 344 -90.72 -5.22 106.86
C PHE A 344 -90.67 -5.93 105.49
N PRO A 345 -91.82 -6.32 104.92
CA PRO A 345 -91.89 -6.83 103.56
C PRO A 345 -91.92 -5.67 102.56
N LEU A 346 -90.81 -4.93 102.37
CA LEU A 346 -90.79 -3.83 101.39
C LEU A 346 -89.39 -3.31 100.99
N LEU A 347 -88.40 -4.17 100.70
CA LEU A 347 -87.17 -3.70 100.02
C LEU A 347 -86.70 -4.55 98.83
N TYR A 348 -87.49 -5.55 98.40
CA TYR A 348 -87.22 -6.25 97.13
C TYR A 348 -87.77 -5.51 95.90
N LYS A 349 -88.51 -4.41 96.08
CA LYS A 349 -89.25 -3.70 95.02
C LYS A 349 -88.67 -2.35 94.60
N LEU A 350 -87.42 -2.09 94.96
CA LEU A 350 -86.67 -0.89 94.52
C LEU A 350 -85.53 -1.25 93.55
N ASN A 351 -85.35 -2.53 93.21
CA ASN A 351 -84.39 -2.98 92.21
C ASN A 351 -85.03 -3.27 90.84
N SER A 352 -86.32 -2.93 90.65
CA SER A 352 -87.07 -3.25 89.44
C SER A 352 -87.25 -2.10 88.45
N ASN A 353 -86.86 -0.86 88.77
CA ASN A 353 -87.18 0.31 87.94
C ASN A 353 -86.15 1.44 88.07
N ILE A 354 -84.87 1.18 87.82
CA ILE A 354 -84.05 2.20 87.14
C ILE A 354 -84.18 1.83 85.66
N PRO A 355 -84.74 2.70 84.80
CA PRO A 355 -85.15 2.34 83.46
C PRO A 355 -83.98 1.74 82.67
N GLU A 356 -84.16 0.49 82.24
CA GLU A 356 -83.38 -0.27 81.26
C GLU A 356 -83.34 0.39 79.86
N GLY A 357 -83.59 1.70 79.77
CA GLY A 357 -83.78 2.45 78.54
C GLY A 357 -82.54 3.13 77.96
N ILE A 358 -81.38 3.06 78.62
CA ILE A 358 -80.16 3.76 78.15
C ILE A 358 -78.96 2.81 77.96
N HIS A 359 -78.99 1.59 78.51
CA HIS A 359 -77.88 0.63 78.43
C HIS A 359 -78.24 -0.69 77.75
N SER A 360 -79.25 -0.69 76.86
CA SER A 360 -79.46 -1.84 76.00
C SER A 360 -78.33 -1.88 74.97
N LEU A 361 -77.66 -3.04 74.86
CA LEU A 361 -76.68 -3.37 73.81
C LEU A 361 -77.19 -2.97 72.41
N HIS A 362 -78.51 -2.92 72.23
CA HIS A 362 -79.17 -2.45 71.01
C HIS A 362 -78.94 -0.97 70.71
N CYS A 363 -79.00 -0.08 71.71
CA CYS A 363 -78.80 1.36 71.54
C CYS A 363 -77.31 1.70 71.32
N GLU A 364 -76.39 0.98 71.97
CA GLU A 364 -74.96 1.09 71.68
C GLU A 364 -74.59 0.52 70.30
N LEU A 365 -75.24 -0.57 69.85
CA LEU A 365 -75.08 -1.11 68.48
C LEU A 365 -75.64 -0.17 67.41
N GLU A 366 -76.75 0.52 67.66
CA GLU A 366 -77.31 1.54 66.76
C GLU A 366 -76.41 2.78 66.64
N LEU A 367 -75.77 3.21 67.73
CA LEU A 367 -74.77 4.29 67.73
C LEU A 367 -73.46 3.88 67.02
N ALA A 368 -73.06 2.60 67.11
CA ALA A 368 -71.91 2.07 66.36
C ALA A 368 -72.24 1.86 64.86
N GLN A 369 -73.48 1.50 64.52
CA GLN A 369 -73.94 1.32 63.14
C GLN A 369 -74.21 2.65 62.41
N SER A 370 -74.58 3.70 63.13
CA SER A 370 -74.82 5.06 62.59
C SER A 370 -73.54 5.88 62.37
N SER A 371 -72.36 5.34 62.71
CA SER A 371 -71.07 5.87 62.25
C SER A 371 -70.84 5.51 60.76
N GLU A 372 -71.67 6.09 59.90
CA GLU A 372 -71.72 5.87 58.44
C GLU A 372 -70.40 6.25 57.74
N ILE A 373 -69.56 7.08 58.39
CA ILE A 373 -68.26 7.50 57.88
C ILE A 373 -67.27 6.32 57.83
N ILE A 374 -67.29 5.43 58.82
CA ILE A 374 -66.34 4.32 58.88
C ILE A 374 -66.77 3.19 57.93
N ARG A 375 -68.06 2.84 57.85
CA ARG A 375 -68.48 1.75 56.95
C ARG A 375 -68.21 2.05 55.48
N THR A 376 -68.41 3.29 55.05
CA THR A 376 -68.22 3.72 53.65
C THR A 376 -66.74 3.79 53.26
N GLU A 377 -65.86 4.19 54.18
CA GLU A 377 -64.40 4.15 53.97
C GLU A 377 -63.90 2.72 53.81
N TRP A 378 -64.37 1.78 54.65
CA TRP A 378 -63.94 0.38 54.59
C TRP A 378 -64.47 -0.34 53.35
N THR A 379 -65.70 -0.06 52.90
CA THR A 379 -66.20 -0.60 51.62
C THR A 379 -65.48 0.02 50.42
N SER A 380 -65.14 1.31 50.46
CA SER A 380 -64.36 1.95 49.39
C SER A 380 -62.93 1.42 49.30
N LEU A 381 -62.32 1.10 50.46
CA LEU A 381 -60.98 0.53 50.53
C LEU A 381 -60.96 -0.91 50.02
N ASP A 382 -61.98 -1.72 50.36
CA ASP A 382 -62.17 -3.09 49.89
C ASP A 382 -62.37 -3.15 48.36
N GLU A 383 -63.25 -2.29 47.82
CA GLU A 383 -63.48 -2.17 46.38
C GLU A 383 -62.24 -1.67 45.61
N THR A 384 -61.44 -0.78 46.21
CA THR A 384 -60.19 -0.29 45.59
C THR A 384 -59.11 -1.36 45.61
N LEU A 385 -59.00 -2.12 46.71
CA LEU A 385 -58.05 -3.21 46.86
C LEU A 385 -58.36 -4.34 45.86
N ASP A 386 -59.62 -4.73 45.73
CA ASP A 386 -60.06 -5.73 44.74
C ASP A 386 -59.74 -5.28 43.30
N ARG A 387 -59.89 -3.99 43.02
CA ARG A 387 -59.57 -3.41 41.70
C ARG A 387 -58.07 -3.37 41.41
N GLU A 388 -57.25 -3.10 42.42
CA GLU A 388 -55.78 -3.12 42.30
C GLU A 388 -55.24 -4.56 42.21
N VAL A 389 -55.81 -5.50 42.95
CA VAL A 389 -55.48 -6.93 42.86
C VAL A 389 -55.84 -7.48 41.47
N LEU A 390 -56.98 -7.09 40.90
CA LEU A 390 -57.33 -7.43 39.52
C LEU A 390 -56.34 -6.87 38.50
N LEU A 391 -55.86 -5.63 38.69
CA LEU A 391 -54.84 -5.02 37.82
C LEU A 391 -53.47 -5.69 37.93
N LEU A 392 -53.09 -6.16 39.12
CA LEU A 392 -51.84 -6.88 39.36
C LEU A 392 -51.89 -8.32 38.81
N LEU A 393 -53.04 -9.00 38.96
CA LEU A 393 -53.27 -10.34 38.40
C LEU A 393 -53.34 -10.35 36.87
N GLN A 394 -53.64 -9.21 36.24
CA GLN A 394 -53.68 -9.08 34.80
C GLN A 394 -52.28 -9.12 34.13
N GLY A 395 -51.21 -8.96 34.92
CA GLY A 395 -49.83 -9.17 34.51
C GLY A 395 -49.34 -8.28 33.33
N PRO A 396 -48.03 -8.25 33.05
CA PRO A 396 -47.48 -7.54 31.88
C PRO A 396 -47.86 -8.20 30.54
N GLU A 397 -48.47 -9.39 30.57
CA GLU A 397 -48.90 -10.13 29.38
C GLU A 397 -50.05 -9.46 28.63
N TYR A 398 -51.00 -8.81 29.32
CA TYR A 398 -52.10 -8.09 28.66
C TYR A 398 -51.62 -6.86 27.88
N ALA A 399 -50.65 -6.13 28.42
CA ALA A 399 -49.98 -5.03 27.71
C ALA A 399 -49.10 -5.56 26.56
N GLY A 400 -48.46 -6.71 26.77
CA GLY A 400 -47.69 -7.44 25.76
C GLY A 400 -48.54 -7.93 24.59
N GLU A 401 -49.75 -8.44 24.82
CA GLU A 401 -50.67 -8.85 23.77
C GLU A 401 -51.15 -7.66 22.95
N LYS A 402 -51.53 -6.54 23.59
CA LYS A 402 -51.94 -5.34 22.88
C LYS A 402 -50.81 -4.76 22.03
N PHE A 403 -49.57 -4.76 22.55
CA PHE A 403 -48.38 -4.37 21.80
C PHE A 403 -48.07 -5.36 20.66
N LYS A 404 -48.23 -6.67 20.88
CA LYS A 404 -48.08 -7.71 19.87
C LYS A 404 -49.10 -7.56 18.74
N THR A 405 -50.36 -7.26 19.05
CA THR A 405 -51.39 -6.97 18.04
C THR A 405 -51.06 -5.70 17.24
N ILE A 406 -50.60 -4.63 17.90
CA ILE A 406 -50.17 -3.39 17.22
C ILE A 406 -48.98 -3.66 16.29
N MET A 407 -47.97 -4.39 16.76
CA MET A 407 -46.81 -4.77 15.95
C MET A 407 -47.19 -5.68 14.78
N GLN A 408 -48.12 -6.61 15.00
CA GLN A 408 -48.58 -7.52 13.95
C GLN A 408 -49.44 -6.81 12.90
N ASN A 409 -50.19 -5.77 13.28
CA ASN A 409 -50.91 -4.88 12.36
C ASN A 409 -49.97 -3.99 11.53
N LEU A 410 -48.89 -3.48 12.14
CA LEU A 410 -47.86 -2.70 11.45
C LEU A 410 -47.05 -3.55 10.46
N VAL A 411 -46.73 -4.80 10.82
CA VAL A 411 -46.02 -5.75 9.96
C VAL A 411 -46.90 -6.28 8.82
N SER A 412 -48.22 -6.38 9.03
CA SER A 412 -49.17 -6.88 8.03
C SER A 412 -49.74 -5.79 7.10
N GLY A 413 -49.29 -4.53 7.23
CA GLY A 413 -49.71 -3.43 6.34
C GLY A 413 -51.20 -3.07 6.39
N LYS A 414 -51.93 -3.48 7.44
CA LYS A 414 -53.31 -3.03 7.67
C LYS A 414 -53.31 -1.84 8.61
N ALA A 415 -52.87 -0.69 8.09
CA ALA A 415 -53.27 0.58 8.65
C ALA A 415 -54.79 0.75 8.40
N TYR A 416 -55.51 1.06 9.47
CA TYR A 416 -56.95 1.31 9.47
C TYR A 416 -57.30 2.36 8.40
N MET A 417 -58.12 1.97 7.44
CA MET A 417 -59.17 2.81 6.88
C MET A 417 -60.31 2.76 7.89
N ASP A 418 -60.39 3.80 8.73
CA ASP A 418 -61.62 4.52 9.09
C ASP A 418 -61.25 5.70 10.02
#